data_AF-A0A0F7GC10-F1
#
_entry.id   AF-A0A0F7GC10-F1
#
_cell.length_a   1.000
_cell.length_b   1.000
_cell.length_c   1.000
_cell.angle_alpha   90.00
_cell.angle_beta   90.00
_cell.angle_gamma   90.00
#
_symmetry.space_group_name_H-M   'P 1'
#
loop_
_entity.id
_entity.type
_entity.pdbx_description
1 polymer ?
#
loop_
_entity_poly.entity_id
_entity_poly.type
_entity_poly.pdbx_seq_one_letter_code
_entity_poly.pdbx_strand_id
1 'polypeptide(L)'
;MWLVIGLIIGAALIWLVSAMKGKGISMKWYEWIIGIIGLALLLFTIQNYFGSQAELEPTAANMFLLITGLPALILLAVTWQLVIRHKAA
;
A
#
# COMPACT_ATOMS: atom_id res chain seq x y z
N MET A 1 9.92 -14.00 -10.27
CA MET A 1 9.33 -13.79 -8.92
C MET A 1 8.53 -12.50 -8.85
N TRP A 2 9.12 -11.34 -9.20
CA TRP A 2 8.42 -10.04 -9.21
C TRP A 2 7.10 -10.00 -10.00
N LEU A 3 7.03 -10.67 -11.16
CA LEU A 3 5.79 -10.77 -11.94
C LEU A 3 4.68 -11.49 -11.17
N VAL A 4 4.99 -12.60 -10.48
CA VAL A 4 4.01 -13.35 -9.68
C VAL A 4 3.52 -12.51 -8.51
N ILE A 5 4.43 -11.81 -7.82
CA ILE A 5 4.09 -10.88 -6.73
C ILE A 5 3.17 -9.76 -7.25
N GLY A 6 3.50 -9.17 -8.40
CA GLY A 6 2.69 -8.15 -9.05
C GLY A 6 1.28 -8.64 -9.42
N LEU A 7 1.16 -9.88 -9.92
CA LEU A 7 -0.15 -10.49 -10.21
C LEU A 7 -0.97 -10.72 -8.94
N ILE A 8 -0.35 -11.19 -7.86
CA ILE A 8 -1.02 -11.39 -6.56
C ILE A 8 -1.53 -10.05 -6.02
N ILE A 9 -0.70 -9.00 -6.07
CA ILE A 9 -1.10 -7.65 -5.65
C ILE A 9 -2.23 -7.12 -6.53
N GLY A 10 -2.12 -7.25 -7.86
CA GLY A 10 -3.16 -6.84 -8.79
C GLY A 10 -4.49 -7.54 -8.52
N ALA A 11 -4.47 -8.85 -8.32
CA ALA A 11 -5.66 -9.62 -7.95
C ALA A 11 -6.25 -9.18 -6.60
N ALA A 12 -5.40 -8.93 -5.59
CA ALA A 12 -5.83 -8.43 -4.29
C ALA A 12 -6.49 -7.03 -4.39
N LEU A 13 -5.95 -6.14 -5.22
CA LEU A 13 -6.52 -4.81 -5.47
C LEU A 13 -7.87 -4.90 -6.21
N ILE A 14 -7.96 -5.73 -7.24
CA ILE A 14 -9.21 -5.95 -7.99
C ILE A 14 -10.28 -6.50 -7.05
N TRP A 15 -9.94 -7.49 -6.22
CA TRP A 15 -10.83 -8.05 -5.22
C TRP A 15 -11.27 -6.98 -4.21
N LEU A 16 -10.34 -6.19 -3.68
CA LEU A 16 -10.63 -5.11 -2.73
C LEU A 16 -11.59 -4.08 -3.34
N VAL A 17 -11.31 -3.58 -4.56
CA VAL A 17 -12.17 -2.61 -5.25
C VAL A 17 -13.55 -3.18 -5.53
N SER A 18 -13.63 -4.45 -5.94
CA SER A 18 -14.91 -5.12 -6.20
C SER A 18 -15.72 -5.31 -4.91
N ALA A 19 -15.07 -5.66 -3.81
CA ALA A 19 -15.69 -5.78 -2.49
C ALA A 19 -16.18 -4.42 -1.95
N MET A 20 -15.42 -3.34 -2.19
CA MET A 20 -15.84 -1.98 -1.86
C MET A 20 -17.08 -1.56 -2.65
N LYS A 21 -17.11 -1.82 -3.96
CA LYS A 21 -18.28 -1.56 -4.82
C LYS A 21 -19.53 -2.31 -4.34
N GLY A 22 -19.39 -3.61 -3.99
CA GLY A 22 -20.50 -4.41 -3.45
C GLY A 22 -21.07 -3.90 -2.12
N LYS A 23 -20.29 -3.11 -1.37
CA LYS A 23 -20.72 -2.48 -0.10
C LYS A 23 -21.17 -1.03 -0.25
N GLY A 24 -21.27 -0.51 -1.48
CA GLY A 24 -21.61 0.89 -1.77
C GLY A 24 -20.58 1.89 -1.23
N ILE A 25 -19.32 1.47 -1.07
CA ILE A 25 -18.24 2.34 -0.61
C ILE A 25 -17.70 3.11 -1.82
N SER A 26 -17.80 4.44 -1.79
CA SER A 26 -17.19 5.33 -2.78
C SER A 26 -15.95 6.02 -2.20
N MET A 27 -14.94 6.20 -3.04
CA MET A 27 -13.72 6.95 -2.68
C MET A 27 -13.72 8.30 -3.39
N LYS A 28 -13.35 9.36 -2.67
CA LYS A 28 -13.09 10.69 -3.22
C LYS A 28 -11.73 10.71 -3.92
N TRP A 29 -11.53 11.70 -4.81
CA TRP A 29 -10.31 11.82 -5.62
C TRP A 29 -9.02 11.89 -4.78
N TYR A 30 -9.04 12.58 -3.63
CA TYR A 30 -7.87 12.68 -2.76
C TYR A 30 -7.59 11.37 -2.01
N GLU A 31 -8.62 10.60 -1.67
CA GLU A 31 -8.47 9.29 -1.01
C GLU A 31 -7.77 8.30 -1.95
N TRP A 32 -8.09 8.38 -3.26
CA TRP A 32 -7.37 7.66 -4.30
C TRP A 32 -5.90 8.06 -4.37
N ILE A 33 -5.59 9.36 -4.41
CA ILE A 33 -4.20 9.83 -4.49
C ILE A 33 -3.39 9.37 -3.29
N ILE A 34 -3.89 9.60 -2.07
CA ILE A 34 -3.20 9.21 -0.83
C ILE A 34 -3.02 7.69 -0.78
N GLY A 35 -4.06 6.92 -1.14
CA GLY A 35 -4.01 5.46 -1.16
C GLY A 35 -3.00 4.92 -2.17
N ILE A 36 -2.95 5.48 -3.38
CA ILE A 36 -2.00 5.09 -4.43
C ILE A 36 -0.57 5.42 -4.00
N ILE A 37 -0.33 6.60 -3.44
CA ILE A 37 1.01 6.97 -2.94
C ILE A 37 1.45 6.04 -1.80
N GLY A 38 0.57 5.77 -0.84
CA GLY A 38 0.84 4.83 0.24
C GLY A 38 1.15 3.42 -0.28
N LEU A 39 0.38 2.93 -1.25
CA LEU A 39 0.61 1.62 -1.87
C LEU A 39 1.95 1.59 -2.64
N ALA A 40 2.24 2.62 -3.43
CA ALA A 40 3.49 2.71 -4.18
C ALA A 40 4.72 2.72 -3.26
N LEU A 41 4.66 3.48 -2.16
CA LEU A 41 5.70 3.49 -1.14
C LEU A 41 5.86 2.12 -0.49
N LEU A 42 4.76 1.43 -0.15
CA LEU A 42 4.83 0.10 0.44
C LEU A 42 5.53 -0.90 -0.49
N LEU A 43 5.18 -0.89 -1.77
CA LEU A 43 5.81 -1.74 -2.78
C LEU A 43 7.30 -1.42 -2.95
N PHE A 44 7.64 -0.13 -2.97
CA PHE A 44 9.02 0.34 -3.00
C PHE A 44 9.80 -0.16 -1.77
N THR A 45 9.23 -0.06 -0.57
CA THR A 45 9.83 -0.59 0.66
C THR A 45 10.08 -2.09 0.56
N ILE A 46 9.09 -2.87 0.16
CA ILE A 46 9.21 -4.33 0.05
C ILE A 46 10.31 -4.69 -0.94
N GLN A 47 10.32 -4.07 -2.12
CA GLN A 47 11.33 -4.34 -3.14
C GLN A 47 12.75 -4.08 -2.63
N ASN A 48 12.97 -2.91 -2.05
CA ASN A 48 14.31 -2.52 -1.61
C ASN A 48 14.74 -3.25 -0.33
N TYR A 49 13.81 -3.58 0.58
CA TYR A 49 14.13 -4.40 1.75
C TYR A 49 14.72 -5.75 1.35
N PHE A 50 14.03 -6.49 0.47
CA PHE A 50 14.51 -7.78 0.01
C PHE A 50 15.76 -7.66 -0.86
N GLY A 51 15.89 -6.60 -1.66
CA GLY A 51 17.11 -6.29 -2.41
C GLY A 51 18.32 -6.12 -1.50
N SER A 52 18.24 -5.21 -0.52
CA SER A 52 19.34 -4.95 0.41
C SER A 52 19.67 -6.15 1.30
N GLN A 53 18.69 -6.97 1.70
CA GLN A 53 18.98 -8.22 2.42
C GLN A 53 19.76 -9.22 1.57
N ALA A 54 19.43 -9.34 0.28
CA ALA A 54 20.17 -10.20 -0.65
C ALA A 54 21.61 -9.71 -0.90
N GLU A 55 21.84 -8.41 -0.74
CA GLU A 55 23.15 -7.76 -0.82
C GLU A 55 23.92 -7.73 0.52
N LEU A 56 23.41 -8.41 1.56
CA LEU A 56 24.00 -8.44 2.92
C LEU A 56 24.12 -7.05 3.58
N GLU A 57 23.19 -6.14 3.25
CA GLU A 57 23.10 -4.78 3.78
C GLU A 57 21.87 -4.62 4.70
N PRO A 58 21.85 -5.26 5.90
CA PRO A 58 20.69 -5.27 6.78
C PRO A 58 20.36 -3.88 7.34
N THR A 59 21.36 -3.01 7.49
CA THR A 59 21.15 -1.63 7.92
C THR A 59 20.31 -0.87 6.90
N ALA A 60 20.68 -0.92 5.61
CA ALA A 60 19.92 -0.29 4.54
C ALA A 60 18.51 -0.88 4.43
N ALA A 61 18.39 -2.21 4.51
CA ALA A 61 17.09 -2.88 4.51
C ALA A 61 16.17 -2.33 5.63
N ASN A 62 16.65 -2.27 6.86
CA ASN A 62 15.87 -1.76 8.00
C ASN A 62 15.54 -0.27 7.87
N MET A 63 16.41 0.52 7.23
CA MET A 63 16.10 1.92 6.92
C MET A 63 14.91 2.06 5.97
N PHE A 64 14.75 1.19 4.98
CA PHE A 64 13.56 1.20 4.11
C PHE A 64 12.27 0.97 4.89
N LEU A 65 12.26 0.04 5.86
CA LEU A 65 11.10 -0.20 6.72
C LEU A 65 10.69 1.07 7.48
N LEU A 66 11.66 1.84 7.98
CA LEU A 66 11.42 2.98 8.85
C LEU A 66 11.10 4.26 8.07
N ILE A 67 11.84 4.52 6.99
CA ILE A 67 11.77 5.78 6.23
C ILE A 67 10.68 5.75 5.16
N THR A 68 10.44 4.59 4.55
CA THR A 68 9.42 4.47 3.49
C THR A 68 8.25 3.58 3.92
N GLY A 69 8.53 2.51 4.66
CA GLY A 69 7.50 1.56 5.12
C GLY A 69 6.54 2.16 6.14
N LEU A 70 7.06 2.79 7.18
CA LEU A 70 6.21 3.40 8.21
C LEU A 70 5.32 4.51 7.63
N PRO A 71 5.84 5.48 6.82
CA PRO A 71 4.97 6.43 6.13
C PRO A 71 3.95 5.76 5.19
N ALA A 72 4.31 4.71 4.47
CA ALA A 72 3.38 3.97 3.63
C ALA A 72 2.19 3.42 4.44
N LEU A 73 2.46 2.78 5.58
CA LEU A 73 1.41 2.26 6.46
C LEU A 73 0.54 3.38 7.04
N ILE A 74 1.13 4.51 7.42
CA ILE A 74 0.39 5.68 7.91
C ILE A 74 -0.55 6.20 6.82
N LEU A 75 -0.07 6.39 5.58
CA LEU A 75 -0.90 6.88 4.48
C LEU A 75 -2.06 5.93 4.17
N LEU A 76 -1.80 4.62 4.15
CA LEU A 76 -2.84 3.61 3.93
C LEU A 76 -3.87 3.59 5.06
N ALA A 77 -3.43 3.72 6.32
CA ALA A 77 -4.32 3.82 7.47
C ALA A 77 -5.17 5.10 7.43
N VAL A 78 -4.59 6.23 7.01
CA VAL A 78 -5.30 7.50 6.80
C VAL A 78 -6.34 7.35 5.69
N THR A 79 -5.98 6.78 4.54
CA THR A 79 -6.94 6.53 3.45
C THR A 79 -8.10 5.64 3.93
N TRP A 80 -7.81 4.56 4.66
CA TRP A 80 -8.84 3.70 5.26
C TRP A 80 -9.79 4.51 6.15
N GLN A 81 -9.23 5.30 7.08
CA GLN A 81 -10.02 6.10 8.02
C GLN A 81 -10.91 7.12 7.30
N LEU A 82 -10.39 7.77 6.26
CA LEU A 82 -11.15 8.73 5.45
C LEU A 82 -12.33 8.06 4.74
N VAL A 83 -12.11 6.93 4.09
CA VAL A 83 -13.14 6.20 3.35
C VAL A 83 -14.26 5.72 4.26
N ILE A 84 -13.94 5.17 5.44
CA ILE A 84 -14.96 4.70 6.39
C ILE A 84 -15.76 5.87 6.99
N ARG A 85 -15.09 6.94 7.40
CA ARG A 85 -15.76 8.10 8.01
C ARG A 85 -16.62 8.86 7.02
N HIS A 86 -16.20 8.93 5.76
CA HIS A 86 -17.01 9.51 4.68
C HIS A 86 -18.31 8.74 4.48
N LYS A 87 -18.29 7.40 4.56
CA LYS A 87 -19.53 6.61 4.44
C LYS A 87 -20.54 6.87 5.58
N ALA A 88 -20.06 7.28 6.75
CA ALA A 88 -20.90 7.53 7.92
C ALA A 88 -21.53 8.93 7.95
N ALA A 89 -21.11 9.83 7.05
CA ALA A 89 -21.64 11.19 6.90
C ALA A 89 -22.58 11.27 5.69
#